data_AF-A0A2N5ZFI9-F1
#
_entry.id   AF-A0A2N5ZFI9-F1
#
_cell.length_a   1.000
_cell.length_b   1.000
_cell.length_c   1.000
_cell.angle_alpha   90.00
_cell.angle_beta   90.00
_cell.angle_gamma   90.00
#
_symmetry.space_group_name_H-M   'P 1'
#
loop_
_entity.id
_entity.type
_entity.pdbx_description
1 polymer ?
#
loop_
_entity_poly.entity_id
_entity_poly.type
_entity_poly.pdbx_seq_one_letter_code
_entity_poly.pdbx_strand_id
1 'polypeptide(L)'
;MFFGGYCLFTGLIESKGKVIKQGKNGVYNTLFIKTETLFDDLNIGQIIAVNGVCLTLTDFSQTELRFDVMYQTLQSTNLIHLRQNDIVNIERALKVSDRLDGHIVSGHVDATLKIKRIIISEKGYDVWFRLPSKYSSLIFKKCSVALDGVSLTVQKVRKAGVLKEFSVSLIPETLKSTSFLNKKANSIVNIEFDTMIKATQNIKENESDISIEDLKKMGF
;
A
#
# COMPACT_ATOMS: atom_id res chain seq x y z
N MET A 1 11.60 -19.83 13.40
CA MET A 1 11.89 -18.68 14.26
C MET A 1 11.24 -17.46 13.61
N PHE A 2 9.99 -17.16 13.98
CA PHE A 2 9.32 -15.93 13.52
C PHE A 2 9.89 -14.78 14.34
N PHE A 3 10.91 -14.10 13.83
CA PHE A 3 11.21 -12.77 14.34
C PHE A 3 10.14 -11.84 13.78
N GLY A 4 9.18 -11.46 14.63
CA GLY A 4 8.34 -10.29 14.42
C GLY A 4 9.21 -9.03 14.46
N GLY A 5 10.05 -8.85 13.45
CA GLY A 5 10.67 -7.57 13.17
C GLY A 5 9.62 -6.68 12.53
N TYR A 6 9.46 -5.47 13.06
CA TYR A 6 8.70 -4.44 12.35
C TYR A 6 9.44 -4.12 11.06
N CYS A 7 8.82 -4.41 9.92
CA CYS A 7 9.31 -3.94 8.63
C CYS A 7 8.70 -2.58 8.35
N LEU A 8 9.55 -1.62 7.98
CA LEU A 8 9.12 -0.29 7.58
C LEU A 8 9.59 -0.02 6.15
N PHE A 9 8.80 0.78 5.45
CA PHE A 9 9.04 1.28 4.11
C PHE A 9 8.80 2.80 4.11
N THR A 10 9.19 3.45 3.04
CA THR A 10 9.02 4.90 2.85
C THR A 10 7.92 5.24 1.85
N GLY A 11 7.55 4.24 1.04
CA GLY A 11 6.69 4.39 -0.12
C GLY A 11 7.38 5.03 -1.32
N LEU A 12 8.72 5.02 -1.35
CA LEU A 12 9.51 5.43 -2.50
C LEU A 12 9.91 4.19 -3.29
N ILE A 13 9.27 4.01 -4.44
CA ILE A 13 9.44 2.80 -5.25
C ILE A 13 10.85 2.78 -5.83
N GLU A 14 11.60 1.72 -5.51
CA GLU A 14 12.97 1.53 -5.96
C GLU A 14 13.04 0.90 -7.35
N SER A 15 12.09 0.00 -7.66
CA SER A 15 12.06 -0.71 -8.93
C SER A 15 10.65 -1.13 -9.33
N LYS A 16 10.49 -1.47 -10.60
CA LYS A 16 9.29 -2.10 -11.14
C LYS A 16 9.58 -3.54 -11.50
N GLY A 17 8.67 -4.43 -11.10
CA GLY A 17 8.68 -5.82 -11.51
C GLY A 17 7.62 -6.12 -12.55
N LYS A 18 7.81 -7.21 -13.29
CA LYS A 18 6.83 -7.78 -14.20
C LYS A 18 6.41 -9.16 -13.71
N VAL A 19 5.12 -9.37 -13.49
CA VAL A 19 4.60 -10.67 -13.04
C VAL A 19 4.82 -11.71 -14.14
N ILE A 20 5.49 -12.81 -13.78
CA ILE A 20 5.71 -13.95 -14.67
C ILE A 20 4.51 -14.89 -14.58
N LYS A 21 4.18 -15.31 -13.35
CA LYS A 21 3.06 -16.21 -13.06
C LYS A 21 2.69 -16.17 -11.57
N GLN A 22 1.52 -16.73 -11.26
CA GLN A 22 1.14 -17.12 -9.91
C GLN A 22 0.82 -18.61 -9.89
N GLY A 23 1.50 -19.38 -9.03
CA GLY A 23 1.25 -20.81 -8.85
C GLY A 23 0.49 -21.08 -7.57
N LYS A 24 -0.60 -21.85 -7.62
CA LYS A 24 -1.32 -22.29 -6.42
C LYS A 24 -0.63 -23.51 -5.81
N ASN A 25 -0.32 -23.46 -4.52
CA ASN A 25 0.35 -24.53 -3.78
C ASN A 25 -0.43 -24.84 -2.49
N GLY A 26 -1.66 -25.34 -2.63
CA GLY A 26 -2.52 -25.75 -1.51
C GLY A 26 -2.82 -24.64 -0.51
N VAL A 27 -1.90 -24.41 0.42
CA VAL A 27 -2.00 -23.49 1.56
C VAL A 27 -1.60 -22.04 1.21
N TYR A 28 -0.79 -21.84 0.17
CA TYR A 28 -0.32 -20.53 -0.29
C TYR A 28 -0.22 -20.48 -1.82
N ASN A 29 -0.04 -19.28 -2.39
CA ASN A 29 0.38 -19.14 -3.79
C ASN A 29 1.79 -18.61 -3.87
N THR A 30 2.54 -19.06 -4.87
CA THR A 30 3.85 -18.49 -5.20
C THR A 30 3.69 -17.44 -6.29
N LEU A 31 4.13 -16.21 -6.01
CA LEU A 31 4.22 -15.10 -6.95
C LEU A 31 5.65 -15.01 -7.50
N PHE A 32 5.75 -15.02 -8.82
CA PHE A 32 7.02 -14.94 -9.55
C PHE A 32 7.10 -13.59 -10.27
N ILE A 33 8.14 -12.82 -10.01
CA ILE A 33 8.30 -11.46 -10.54
C ILE A 33 9.65 -11.35 -11.22
N LYS A 34 9.64 -10.97 -12.50
CA LYS A 34 10.84 -10.58 -13.23
C LYS A 34 11.22 -9.15 -12.87
N THR A 35 12.49 -8.88 -12.61
CA THR A 35 13.05 -7.53 -12.47
C THR A 35 14.22 -7.36 -13.44
N GLU A 36 14.39 -6.16 -13.98
CA GLU A 36 15.51 -5.84 -14.90
C GLU A 36 16.82 -5.62 -14.16
N THR A 37 16.74 -5.19 -12.91
CA THR A 37 17.89 -5.00 -12.02
C THR A 37 17.52 -5.56 -10.66
N LEU A 38 18.38 -6.44 -10.14
CA LEU A 38 18.27 -6.91 -8.76
C LEU A 38 19.05 -5.99 -7.86
N PHE A 39 18.65 -5.99 -6.60
CA PHE A 39 19.36 -5.28 -5.56
C PHE A 39 20.62 -6.06 -5.19
N ASP A 40 21.73 -5.35 -4.98
CA ASP A 40 23.05 -5.97 -4.77
C ASP A 40 23.18 -6.73 -3.44
N ASP A 41 22.20 -6.59 -2.54
CA ASP A 41 22.22 -7.09 -1.16
C ASP A 41 21.02 -7.98 -0.80
N LEU A 42 20.46 -8.69 -1.79
CA LEU A 42 19.34 -9.60 -1.58
C LEU A 42 19.73 -10.85 -0.79
N ASN A 43 18.88 -11.22 0.16
CA ASN A 43 18.99 -12.44 0.95
C ASN A 43 17.61 -13.09 1.13
N ILE A 44 17.56 -14.42 1.11
CA ILE A 44 16.34 -15.18 1.44
C ILE A 44 15.90 -14.79 2.87
N GLY A 45 14.60 -14.58 3.05
CA GLY A 45 14.00 -14.13 4.31
C GLY A 45 13.89 -12.61 4.44
N GLN A 46 14.47 -11.82 3.53
CA GLN A 46 14.25 -10.37 3.51
C GLN A 46 12.81 -10.01 3.20
N ILE A 47 12.37 -8.87 3.74
CA ILE A 47 11.02 -8.34 3.52
C ILE A 47 11.07 -7.29 2.42
N ILE A 48 10.21 -7.47 1.42
CA ILE A 48 10.09 -6.60 0.24
C ILE A 48 8.61 -6.30 0.05
N ALA A 49 8.28 -5.02 -0.14
CA ALA A 49 6.94 -4.59 -0.51
C ALA A 49 6.70 -4.82 -2.00
N VAL A 50 5.64 -5.55 -2.34
CA VAL A 50 5.13 -5.69 -3.71
C VAL A 50 3.77 -5.02 -3.79
N ASN A 51 3.64 -3.94 -4.57
CA ASN A 51 2.46 -3.07 -4.55
C ASN A 51 2.05 -2.65 -3.12
N GLY A 52 3.04 -2.39 -2.25
CA GLY A 52 2.80 -2.03 -0.85
C GLY A 52 2.38 -3.19 0.06
N VAL A 53 2.43 -4.45 -0.40
CA VAL A 53 2.22 -5.62 0.47
C VAL A 53 3.58 -6.14 0.92
N CYS A 54 3.85 -6.16 2.22
CA CYS A 54 5.09 -6.75 2.75
C CYS A 54 5.12 -8.27 2.51
N LEU A 55 6.11 -8.75 1.78
CA LEU A 55 6.29 -10.17 1.47
C LEU A 55 7.70 -10.62 1.84
N THR A 56 7.82 -11.86 2.31
CA THR A 56 9.11 -12.50 2.58
C THR A 56 9.66 -13.10 1.30
N LEU A 57 10.87 -12.69 0.90
CA LEU A 57 11.59 -13.26 -0.23
C LEU A 57 11.94 -14.73 0.07
N THR A 58 11.34 -15.65 -0.68
CA THR A 58 11.55 -17.10 -0.50
C THR A 58 12.65 -17.67 -1.37
N ASP A 59 12.90 -17.04 -2.51
CA ASP A 59 13.91 -17.46 -3.49
C ASP A 59 14.17 -16.30 -4.47
N PHE A 60 15.33 -16.30 -5.13
CA PHE A 60 15.63 -15.37 -6.21
C PHE A 60 16.73 -15.91 -7.13
N SER A 61 16.69 -15.50 -8.40
CA SER A 61 17.75 -15.73 -9.39
C SER A 61 18.35 -14.39 -9.83
N GLN A 62 19.11 -14.32 -10.93
CA GLN A 62 19.64 -13.06 -11.48
C GLN A 62 18.58 -12.12 -12.08
N THR A 63 17.36 -12.60 -12.34
CA THR A 63 16.31 -11.75 -12.95
C THR A 63 14.93 -11.95 -12.34
N GLU A 64 14.81 -12.77 -11.29
CA GLU A 64 13.53 -13.22 -10.77
C GLU A 64 13.51 -13.19 -9.24
N LEU A 65 12.42 -12.69 -8.69
CA LEU A 65 12.09 -12.73 -7.27
C LEU A 65 10.89 -13.66 -7.06
N ARG A 66 10.93 -14.44 -5.99
CA ARG A 66 9.87 -15.37 -5.62
C ARG A 66 9.36 -15.12 -4.21
N PHE A 67 8.04 -15.04 -4.09
CA PHE A 67 7.35 -14.85 -2.82
C PHE A 67 6.26 -15.90 -2.65
N ASP A 68 6.21 -16.52 -1.48
CA ASP A 68 5.04 -17.33 -1.08
C ASP A 68 4.06 -16.44 -0.31
N VAL A 69 2.82 -16.40 -0.78
CA VAL A 69 1.78 -15.47 -0.33
C VAL A 69 0.59 -16.27 0.19
N MET A 70 0.23 -16.02 1.46
CA MET A 70 -0.95 -16.63 2.07
C MET A 70 -2.22 -16.24 1.34
N TYR A 71 -3.18 -17.18 1.29
CA TYR A 71 -4.45 -16.98 0.60
C TYR A 71 -5.22 -15.75 1.10
N GLN A 72 -5.20 -15.50 2.41
CA GLN A 72 -5.86 -14.34 3.03
C GLN A 72 -5.27 -13.03 2.51
N THR A 73 -3.94 -12.92 2.43
CA THR A 73 -3.25 -11.74 1.90
C THR A 73 -3.57 -11.50 0.43
N LEU A 74 -3.69 -12.57 -0.38
CA LEU A 74 -4.13 -12.44 -1.76
C LEU A 74 -5.54 -11.87 -1.82
N GLN A 75 -6.48 -12.44 -1.06
CA GLN A 75 -7.89 -12.02 -1.05
C GLN A 75 -8.09 -10.57 -0.61
N SER A 76 -7.29 -10.07 0.31
CA SER A 76 -7.42 -8.71 0.85
C SER A 76 -6.70 -7.63 0.03
N THR A 77 -5.90 -8.02 -0.97
CA THR A 77 -5.04 -7.12 -1.76
C THR A 77 -5.30 -7.28 -3.25
N ASN A 78 -4.69 -6.42 -4.06
CA ASN A 78 -4.77 -6.52 -5.51
C ASN A 78 -3.90 -7.65 -6.10
N LEU A 79 -3.10 -8.33 -5.28
CA LEU A 79 -2.22 -9.41 -5.72
C LEU A 79 -3.02 -10.58 -6.34
N ILE A 80 -4.23 -10.86 -5.83
CA ILE A 80 -5.13 -11.87 -6.41
C ILE A 80 -5.55 -11.57 -7.86
N HIS A 81 -5.48 -10.31 -8.28
CA HIS A 81 -5.88 -9.91 -9.62
C HIS A 81 -4.71 -9.87 -10.61
N LEU A 82 -3.47 -10.03 -10.14
CA LEU A 82 -2.28 -9.95 -10.97
C LEU A 82 -2.24 -11.09 -11.99
N ARG A 83 -1.99 -10.72 -13.24
CA ARG A 83 -1.83 -11.61 -14.39
C ARG A 83 -0.40 -11.55 -14.90
N GLN A 84 -0.06 -12.51 -15.74
CA GLN A 84 1.20 -12.47 -16.48
C GLN A 84 1.34 -11.12 -17.20
N ASN A 85 2.54 -10.56 -17.13
CA ASN A 85 2.93 -9.26 -17.67
C ASN A 85 2.44 -8.01 -16.92
N ASP A 86 1.65 -8.15 -15.84
CA ASP A 86 1.30 -6.99 -15.02
C ASP A 86 2.55 -6.39 -14.36
N ILE A 87 2.56 -5.05 -14.27
CA ILE A 87 3.65 -4.30 -13.65
C ILE A 87 3.32 -4.08 -12.17
N VAL A 88 4.29 -4.34 -11.31
CA VAL A 88 4.21 -4.15 -9.86
C VAL A 88 5.29 -3.22 -9.36
N ASN A 89 4.98 -2.47 -8.31
CA ASN A 89 5.97 -1.66 -7.58
C ASN A 89 6.74 -2.54 -6.60
N ILE A 90 8.05 -2.31 -6.48
CA ILE A 90 8.95 -3.02 -5.57
C ILE A 90 9.72 -2.00 -4.72
N GLU A 91 9.72 -2.22 -3.40
CA GLU A 91 10.51 -1.46 -2.42
C GLU A 91 11.02 -2.43 -1.35
N ARG A 92 12.31 -2.39 -1.03
CA ARG A 92 12.90 -3.17 0.06
C ARG A 92 12.58 -2.51 1.40
N ALA A 93 12.61 -3.33 2.47
CA ALA A 93 12.55 -2.81 3.82
C ALA A 93 13.64 -1.75 4.08
N LEU A 94 13.27 -0.67 4.76
CA LEU A 94 14.15 0.41 5.16
C LEU A 94 15.27 -0.12 6.09
N LYS A 95 16.53 0.23 5.81
CA LYS A 95 17.62 0.02 6.80
C LYS A 95 17.59 1.13 7.83
N VAL A 96 18.05 0.86 9.05
CA VAL A 96 18.10 1.84 10.14
C VAL A 96 18.87 3.12 9.75
N SER A 97 19.86 3.01 8.89
CA SER A 97 20.69 4.13 8.40
C SER A 97 20.09 4.91 7.22
N ASP A 98 18.97 4.44 6.65
CA ASP A 98 18.41 5.03 5.44
C ASP A 98 17.57 6.27 5.75
N ARG A 99 17.32 7.07 4.71
CA ARG A 99 16.48 8.27 4.79
C ARG A 99 15.00 7.89 4.72
N LEU A 100 14.16 8.61 5.46
CA LEU A 100 12.70 8.55 5.37
C LEU A 100 12.20 9.75 4.57
N ASP A 101 12.39 9.74 3.25
CA ASP A 101 12.02 10.86 2.36
C ASP A 101 10.54 10.81 1.91
N GLY A 102 9.83 9.71 2.20
CA GLY A 102 8.38 9.57 2.00
C GLY A 102 7.60 9.73 3.30
N HIS A 103 6.77 8.75 3.63
CA HIS A 103 6.15 8.63 4.96
C HIS A 103 6.27 7.19 5.47
N ILE A 104 5.90 6.94 6.72
CA ILE A 104 5.97 5.59 7.28
C ILE A 104 4.91 4.72 6.62
N VAL A 105 5.38 3.72 5.87
CA VAL A 105 4.55 2.68 5.25
C VAL A 105 4.92 1.35 5.92
N SER A 106 3.95 0.62 6.43
CA SER A 106 4.15 -0.67 7.11
C SER A 106 4.16 -1.86 6.14
N GLY A 107 3.55 -1.71 4.98
CA GLY A 107 3.32 -2.80 4.05
C GLY A 107 2.08 -3.65 4.39
N HIS A 108 1.27 -3.20 5.36
CA HIS A 108 -0.01 -3.80 5.73
C HIS A 108 -1.16 -3.05 5.06
N VAL A 109 -1.52 -3.52 3.87
CA VAL A 109 -2.62 -2.97 3.07
C VAL A 109 -3.96 -3.06 3.82
N ASP A 110 -4.65 -1.93 3.93
CA ASP A 110 -5.92 -1.82 4.65
C ASP A 110 -7.12 -2.19 3.76
N ALA A 111 -7.05 -1.90 2.46
CA ALA A 111 -8.09 -2.20 1.49
C ALA A 111 -7.58 -2.16 0.04
N THR A 112 -8.47 -2.46 -0.89
CA THR A 112 -8.29 -2.15 -2.31
C THR A 112 -9.28 -1.08 -2.77
N LEU A 113 -8.83 -0.21 -3.68
CA LEU A 113 -9.66 0.82 -4.31
C LEU A 113 -9.61 0.69 -5.83
N LYS A 114 -10.69 1.10 -6.49
CA LYS A 114 -10.71 1.28 -7.95
C LYS A 114 -10.40 2.74 -8.29
N ILE A 115 -9.53 2.94 -9.27
CA ILE A 115 -9.33 4.25 -9.89
C ILE A 115 -10.65 4.66 -10.55
N LYS A 116 -11.22 5.78 -10.12
CA LYS A 116 -12.45 6.32 -10.69
C LYS A 116 -12.19 6.98 -12.04
N ARG A 117 -11.14 7.82 -12.11
CA ARG A 117 -10.71 8.53 -13.31
C ARG A 117 -9.29 9.05 -13.15
N ILE A 118 -8.64 9.33 -14.27
CA ILE A 118 -7.34 9.99 -14.34
C ILE A 118 -7.54 11.24 -15.20
N ILE A 119 -7.08 12.39 -14.72
CA ILE A 119 -7.12 13.67 -15.45
C ILE A 119 -5.69 14.07 -15.75
N ILE A 120 -5.38 14.23 -17.03
CA ILE A 120 -4.06 14.65 -17.50
C ILE A 120 -4.10 16.15 -17.76
N SER A 121 -3.11 16.86 -17.25
CA SER A 121 -2.94 18.30 -17.45
C SER A 121 -1.46 18.67 -17.50
N GLU A 122 -1.15 19.91 -17.86
CA GLU A 122 0.22 20.45 -17.80
C GLU A 122 0.82 20.38 -16.38
N LYS A 123 -0.03 20.37 -15.34
CA LYS A 123 0.38 20.33 -13.93
C LYS A 123 0.63 18.91 -13.40
N GLY A 124 0.46 17.88 -14.24
CA GLY A 124 0.63 16.48 -13.89
C GLY A 124 -0.65 15.65 -14.00
N TYR A 125 -0.64 14.49 -13.35
CA TYR A 125 -1.66 13.45 -13.46
C TYR A 125 -2.48 13.38 -12.16
N ASP A 126 -3.74 13.83 -12.22
CA ASP A 126 -4.67 13.75 -11.10
C ASP A 126 -5.42 12.42 -11.14
N VAL A 127 -5.10 11.51 -10.21
CA VAL A 127 -5.76 10.20 -10.09
C VAL A 127 -6.81 10.29 -8.99
N TRP A 128 -8.06 9.97 -9.35
CA TRP A 128 -9.21 10.05 -8.45
C TRP A 128 -9.66 8.66 -8.01
N PHE A 129 -10.02 8.55 -6.74
CA PHE A 129 -10.52 7.33 -6.10
C PHE A 129 -11.85 7.57 -5.42
N ARG A 130 -12.66 6.51 -5.32
CA ARG A 130 -13.84 6.47 -4.44
C ARG A 130 -13.47 5.75 -3.17
N LEU A 131 -13.76 6.38 -2.04
CA LEU A 131 -13.46 5.86 -0.71
C LEU A 131 -14.75 5.40 -0.03
N PRO A 132 -14.83 4.12 0.40
CA PRO A 132 -15.92 3.64 1.25
C PRO A 132 -16.10 4.50 2.50
N SER A 133 -17.35 4.69 2.93
CA SER A 133 -17.69 5.56 4.07
C SER A 133 -16.98 5.19 5.37
N LYS A 134 -16.74 3.89 5.61
CA LYS A 134 -16.01 3.37 6.78
C LYS A 134 -14.56 3.89 6.90
N TYR A 135 -13.94 4.33 5.80
CA TYR A 135 -12.58 4.88 5.80
C TYR A 135 -12.56 6.41 5.73
N SER A 136 -13.72 7.05 5.83
CA SER A 136 -13.84 8.48 5.54
C SER A 136 -13.06 9.38 6.51
N SER A 137 -12.85 8.94 7.75
CA SER A 137 -12.03 9.63 8.77
C SER A 137 -10.53 9.55 8.50
N LEU A 138 -10.07 8.54 7.75
CA LEU A 138 -8.66 8.28 7.49
C LEU A 138 -8.07 9.10 6.33
N ILE A 139 -8.92 9.84 5.59
CA ILE A 139 -8.48 10.65 4.44
C ILE A 139 -9.01 12.08 4.55
N PHE A 140 -8.07 13.02 4.52
CA PHE A 140 -8.33 14.46 4.46
C PHE A 140 -7.31 15.17 3.56
N LYS A 141 -7.57 16.44 3.21
CA LYS A 141 -6.69 17.20 2.34
C LYS A 141 -5.31 17.34 2.99
N LYS A 142 -4.24 17.12 2.22
CA LYS A 142 -2.82 17.16 2.63
C LYS A 142 -2.34 16.05 3.56
N CYS A 143 -3.15 15.01 3.83
CA CYS A 143 -2.62 13.80 4.47
C CYS A 143 -1.77 12.96 3.49
N SER A 144 -0.90 12.13 4.06
CA SER A 144 -0.16 11.09 3.34
C SER A 144 -1.02 9.83 3.18
N VAL A 145 -0.78 9.10 2.10
CA VAL A 145 -1.40 7.81 1.82
C VAL A 145 -0.47 6.99 0.94
N ALA A 146 -0.39 5.67 1.16
CA ALA A 146 0.30 4.76 0.27
C ALA A 146 -0.68 4.08 -0.69
N LEU A 147 -0.43 4.18 -1.99
CA LEU A 147 -1.23 3.54 -3.04
C LEU A 147 -0.36 2.65 -3.91
N ASP A 148 -0.63 1.34 -3.94
CA ASP A 148 0.30 0.33 -4.47
C ASP A 148 1.73 0.50 -3.92
N GLY A 149 1.84 0.87 -2.63
CA GLY A 149 3.10 1.18 -1.96
C GLY A 149 3.64 2.59 -2.23
N VAL A 150 3.12 3.34 -3.20
CA VAL A 150 3.63 4.68 -3.51
C VAL A 150 3.15 5.70 -2.47
N SER A 151 4.07 6.34 -1.77
CA SER A 151 3.82 7.46 -0.87
C SER A 151 3.35 8.69 -1.65
N LEU A 152 2.13 9.14 -1.37
CA LEU A 152 1.48 10.23 -2.09
C LEU A 152 0.75 11.17 -1.12
N THR A 153 0.65 12.44 -1.51
CA THR A 153 -0.14 13.44 -0.76
C THR A 153 -1.55 13.56 -1.35
N VAL A 154 -2.56 13.53 -0.50
CA VAL A 154 -3.94 13.79 -0.89
C VAL A 154 -4.13 15.27 -1.21
N GLN A 155 -4.59 15.56 -2.43
CA GLN A 155 -4.67 16.93 -2.96
C GLN A 155 -6.06 17.52 -2.85
N LYS A 156 -7.09 16.71 -3.14
CA LYS A 156 -8.49 17.12 -3.10
C LYS A 156 -9.29 16.03 -2.40
N VAL A 157 -10.28 16.45 -1.63
CA VAL A 157 -11.30 15.56 -1.04
C VAL A 157 -12.65 16.23 -1.26
N ARG A 158 -13.64 15.46 -1.72
CA ARG A 158 -15.00 15.94 -1.94
C ARG A 158 -16.03 14.91 -1.53
N LYS A 159 -17.24 15.37 -1.22
CA LYS A 159 -18.40 14.51 -1.03
C LYS A 159 -18.93 14.02 -2.39
N ALA A 160 -19.37 12.78 -2.44
CA ALA A 160 -19.99 12.15 -3.61
C ALA A 160 -21.17 11.30 -3.14
N GLY A 161 -22.28 11.96 -2.78
CA GLY A 161 -23.39 11.33 -2.06
C GLY A 161 -22.96 10.89 -0.67
N VAL A 162 -23.17 9.61 -0.35
CA VAL A 162 -22.75 8.97 0.92
C VAL A 162 -21.27 8.58 0.97
N LEU A 163 -20.55 8.71 -0.15
CA LEU A 163 -19.13 8.37 -0.27
C LEU A 163 -18.26 9.62 -0.27
N LYS A 164 -16.97 9.44 0.01
CA LYS A 164 -15.93 10.44 -0.28
C LYS A 164 -15.21 10.08 -1.56
N GLU A 165 -14.80 11.09 -2.31
CA GLU A 165 -13.81 10.96 -3.37
C GLU A 165 -12.58 11.77 -3.01
N PHE A 166 -11.40 11.23 -3.29
CA PHE A 166 -10.15 11.95 -3.12
C PHE A 166 -9.27 11.82 -4.34
N SER A 167 -8.30 12.72 -4.47
CA SER A 167 -7.30 12.65 -5.52
C SER A 167 -5.90 12.82 -4.98
N VAL A 168 -4.96 12.20 -5.69
CA VAL A 168 -3.51 12.43 -5.58
C VAL A 168 -3.01 12.97 -6.91
N SER A 169 -1.94 13.76 -6.89
CA SER A 169 -1.30 14.27 -8.10
C SER A 169 0.06 13.59 -8.25
N LEU A 170 0.32 13.00 -9.42
CA LEU A 170 1.62 12.43 -9.75
C LEU A 170 2.35 13.36 -10.71
N ILE A 171 3.62 13.64 -10.38
CA ILE A 171 4.55 14.27 -11.31
C ILE A 171 5.01 13.24 -12.36
N PRO A 172 5.52 13.69 -13.53
CA PRO A 172 5.96 12.77 -14.58
C PRO A 172 6.98 11.74 -14.12
N GLU A 173 7.88 12.11 -13.21
CA GLU A 173 8.91 11.20 -12.69
C GLU A 173 8.29 10.04 -11.89
N THR A 174 7.44 10.35 -10.91
CA THR A 174 6.69 9.32 -10.14
C THR A 174 5.82 8.44 -11.04
N LEU A 175 5.23 9.01 -12.10
CA LEU A 175 4.47 8.22 -13.05
C LEU A 175 5.37 7.20 -13.75
N LYS A 176 6.53 7.63 -14.27
CA LYS A 176 7.49 6.76 -14.98
C LYS A 176 8.10 5.69 -14.07
N SER A 177 8.44 6.03 -12.84
CA SER A 177 9.11 5.12 -11.91
C SER A 177 8.17 4.11 -11.25
N THR A 178 6.85 4.27 -11.38
CA THR A 178 5.86 3.41 -10.74
C THR A 178 4.92 2.71 -11.72
N SER A 179 4.14 1.75 -11.22
CA SER A 179 3.10 1.04 -11.97
C SER A 179 1.97 1.96 -12.43
N PHE A 180 1.85 3.19 -11.89
CA PHE A 180 0.81 4.15 -12.25
C PHE A 180 0.84 4.55 -13.73
N LEU A 181 2.00 4.47 -14.41
CA LEU A 181 2.10 4.69 -15.86
C LEU A 181 1.14 3.81 -16.66
N ASN A 182 0.90 2.58 -16.19
CA ASN A 182 0.08 1.59 -16.89
C ASN A 182 -1.37 1.53 -16.36
N LYS A 183 -1.69 2.29 -15.30
CA LYS A 183 -3.02 2.25 -14.69
C LYS A 183 -4.00 3.13 -15.48
N LYS A 184 -5.25 2.71 -15.47
CA LYS A 184 -6.40 3.39 -16.09
C LYS A 184 -7.62 3.35 -15.18
N ALA A 185 -8.70 4.03 -15.56
CA ALA A 185 -9.99 3.89 -14.87
C ALA A 185 -10.36 2.41 -14.68
N ASN A 186 -10.93 2.09 -13.52
CA ASN A 186 -11.24 0.74 -13.02
C ASN A 186 -10.03 -0.14 -12.63
N SER A 187 -8.79 0.33 -12.79
CA SER A 187 -7.64 -0.39 -12.23
C SER A 187 -7.74 -0.45 -10.71
N ILE A 188 -7.37 -1.61 -10.16
CA ILE A 188 -7.39 -1.84 -8.72
C ILE A 188 -6.01 -1.51 -8.14
N VAL A 189 -6.00 -0.77 -7.04
CA VAL A 189 -4.79 -0.42 -6.28
C VAL A 189 -4.99 -0.82 -4.82
N ASN A 190 -3.90 -1.23 -4.18
CA ASN A 190 -3.85 -1.33 -2.73
C ASN A 190 -3.84 0.07 -2.12
N ILE A 191 -4.51 0.24 -0.98
CA ILE A 191 -4.39 1.44 -0.15
C ILE A 191 -3.93 1.05 1.25
N GLU A 192 -2.93 1.75 1.73
CA GLU A 192 -2.56 1.79 3.13
C GLU A 192 -2.69 3.24 3.63
N PHE A 193 -3.48 3.42 4.69
CA PHE A 193 -3.64 4.72 5.34
C PHE A 193 -2.45 4.98 6.26
N ASP A 194 -2.11 6.27 6.42
CA ASP A 194 -1.02 6.68 7.30
C ASP A 194 -1.18 6.10 8.71
N THR A 195 -0.13 5.45 9.19
CA THR A 195 -0.12 4.75 10.48
C THR A 195 -0.39 5.71 11.65
N MET A 196 0.06 6.96 11.57
CA MET A 196 -0.21 7.98 12.59
C MET A 196 -1.69 8.37 12.63
N ILE A 197 -2.34 8.46 11.47
CA ILE A 197 -3.78 8.73 11.36
C ILE A 197 -4.58 7.55 11.95
N LYS A 198 -4.20 6.31 11.61
CA LYS A 198 -4.82 5.10 12.17
C LYS A 198 -4.68 5.04 13.69
N ALA A 199 -3.49 5.32 14.21
CA ALA A 199 -3.24 5.34 15.65
C ALA A 199 -4.09 6.41 16.37
N THR A 200 -4.18 7.62 15.80
CA THR A 200 -5.00 8.70 16.34
C THR A 200 -6.49 8.34 16.35
N GLN A 201 -6.97 7.72 15.27
CA GLN A 201 -8.36 7.27 15.20
C GLN A 201 -8.65 6.18 16.24
N ASN A 202 -7.75 5.20 16.39
CA ASN A 202 -7.92 4.14 17.38
C ASN A 202 -7.92 4.68 18.82
N ILE A 203 -7.10 5.69 19.13
CA ILE A 203 -7.13 6.35 20.44
C ILE A 203 -8.50 6.99 20.68
N LYS A 204 -9.02 7.73 19.68
CA LYS A 204 -10.34 8.38 19.79
C LYS A 204 -11.50 7.39 19.94
N GLU A 205 -11.42 6.23 19.28
CA GLU A 205 -12.44 5.18 19.41
C GLU A 205 -12.36 4.43 20.76
N ASN A 206 -11.19 4.42 21.40
CA ASN A 206 -10.96 3.79 22.69
C ASN A 206 -10.93 4.79 23.87
N GLU A 207 -11.15 6.09 23.61
CA GLU A 207 -11.57 7.02 24.66
C GLU A 207 -12.90 6.49 25.17
N SER A 208 -12.87 5.89 26.36
CA SER A 208 -14.05 5.33 26.99
C SER A 208 -15.12 6.40 27.11
N ASP A 209 -16.32 6.15 26.59
CA ASP A 209 -17.57 6.87 26.88
C ASP A 209 -18.00 6.64 28.36
N ILE A 210 -17.04 6.60 29.30
CA ILE A 210 -17.36 6.61 30.72
C ILE A 210 -17.75 8.05 31.03
N SER A 211 -19.06 8.28 31.09
CA SER A 211 -19.57 9.55 31.57
C SER A 211 -19.25 9.71 33.06
N ILE A 212 -19.27 10.95 33.54
CA ILE A 212 -19.22 11.23 35.00
C ILE A 212 -20.36 10.50 35.74
N GLU A 213 -21.48 10.26 35.06
CA GLU A 213 -22.62 9.50 35.57
C GLU A 213 -22.33 8.00 35.71
N ASP A 214 -21.53 7.43 34.82
CA ASP A 214 -21.09 6.04 34.91
C ASP A 214 -20.08 5.85 36.04
N LEU A 215 -19.17 6.82 36.24
CA LEU A 215 -18.26 6.84 37.41
C LEU A 215 -19.05 6.87 38.73
N LYS A 216 -20.07 7.74 38.82
CA LYS A 216 -20.95 7.80 39.99
C LYS A 216 -21.71 6.49 40.24
N LYS A 217 -22.20 5.83 39.19
CA LYS A 217 -22.85 4.51 39.31
C LYS A 217 -21.89 3.39 39.74
N MET A 218 -20.61 3.52 39.40
CA MET A 218 -19.54 2.60 39.79
C MET A 218 -18.97 2.88 41.20
N GLY A 219 -19.46 3.92 41.89
CA GLY A 219 -19.07 4.24 43.27
C GLY A 219 -17.83 5.12 43.39
N PHE A 220 -17.44 5.82 42.33
CA PHE A 220 -16.41 6.88 42.34
C PHE A 220 -17.03 8.27 42.51
#